data_AF-A0A7K9TJT7-F1
#
_entry.id   AF-A0A7K9TJT7-F1
#
_cell.length_a   1.000
_cell.length_b   1.000
_cell.length_c   1.000
_cell.angle_alpha   90.00
_cell.angle_beta   90.00
_cell.angle_gamma   90.00
#
_symmetry.space_group_name_H-M   'P 1'
#
loop_
_entity.id
_entity.type
_entity.pdbx_description
1 polymer ?
#
loop_
_entity_poly.entity_id
_entity_poly.type
_entity_poly.pdbx_seq_one_letter_code
_entity_poly.pdbx_strand_id
1 'polypeptide(L)'
;ELITTLYIGFLGLIFSSYFVYLAEKDAVNDSGETEFGSYADALWWGVVTVTTIGYGDKVPQTWIGKTIASCFSVFAISFFALPA
;
A
#
# COMPACT_ATOMS: atom_id res chain seq x y z
N GLU A 1 7.66 15.57 -17.20
CA GLU A 1 6.73 15.73 -16.05
C GLU A 1 5.82 14.52 -15.85
N LEU A 2 4.79 14.29 -16.68
CA LEU A 2 3.80 13.21 -16.48
C LEU A 2 4.42 11.79 -16.39
N ILE A 3 5.32 11.45 -17.31
CA ILE A 3 5.97 10.12 -17.31
C ILE A 3 6.85 9.95 -16.06
N THR A 4 7.50 11.02 -15.61
CA THR A 4 8.38 11.00 -14.43
C THR A 4 7.59 10.77 -13.15
N THR A 5 6.48 11.48 -12.95
CA THR A 5 5.62 11.32 -11.76
C THR A 5 4.96 9.95 -11.72
N LEU A 6 4.46 9.46 -12.85
CA LEU A 6 3.90 8.11 -12.95
C LEU A 6 4.96 7.02 -12.71
N TYR A 7 6.18 7.19 -13.24
CA TYR A 7 7.26 6.22 -13.03
C TYR A 7 7.66 6.13 -11.55
N ILE A 8 7.88 7.26 -10.89
CA ILE A 8 8.24 7.30 -9.47
C ILE A 8 7.08 6.79 -8.59
N GLY A 9 5.84 7.17 -8.90
CA GLY A 9 4.65 6.70 -8.20
C GLY A 9 4.49 5.18 -8.32
N PHE A 10 4.64 4.63 -9.53
CA PHE A 10 4.54 3.18 -9.75
C PHE A 10 5.65 2.42 -9.04
N LEU A 11 6.88 2.94 -9.07
CA LEU A 11 8.00 2.34 -8.34
C LEU A 11 7.73 2.34 -6.82
N GLY A 12 7.27 3.47 -6.27
CA GLY A 12 6.87 3.59 -4.87
C GLY A 12 5.74 2.62 -4.48
N LEU A 13 4.76 2.41 -5.37
CA LEU A 13 3.68 1.45 -5.19
C LEU A 13 4.22 0.02 -5.04
N ILE A 14 5.09 -0.42 -5.96
CA ILE A 14 5.67 -1.77 -5.93
C ILE A 14 6.47 -2.00 -4.63
N PHE A 15 7.33 -1.05 -4.25
CA PHE A 15 8.11 -1.18 -3.00
C PHE A 15 7.22 -1.15 -1.76
N SER A 16 6.25 -0.25 -1.69
CA SER A 16 5.31 -0.15 -0.57
C SER A 16 4.53 -1.44 -0.37
N SER A 17 3.91 -1.96 -1.44
CA SER A 17 3.17 -3.21 -1.40
C SER A 17 4.04 -4.40 -0.98
N TYR A 18 5.30 -4.43 -1.41
CA TYR A 18 6.22 -5.51 -1.02
C TYR A 18 6.60 -5.45 0.46
N PHE A 19 6.94 -4.27 0.98
CA PHE A 19 7.28 -4.10 2.38
C PHE A 19 6.09 -4.36 3.31
N VAL A 20 4.89 -3.89 2.94
CA VAL A 20 3.67 -4.15 3.70
C VAL A 20 3.31 -5.64 3.66
N TYR A 21 3.45 -6.30 2.51
CA TYR A 21 3.30 -7.75 2.43
C TYR A 21 4.24 -8.49 3.38
N LEU A 22 5.53 -8.14 3.39
CA LEU A 22 6.49 -8.77 4.31
C LEU A 22 6.16 -8.52 5.79
N ALA A 23 5.63 -7.34 6.12
CA ALA A 23 5.25 -6.99 7.48
C ALA A 23 3.94 -7.67 7.93
N GLU A 24 3.02 -7.94 7.01
CA GLU A 24 1.67 -8.39 7.30
C GLU A 24 1.37 -9.85 6.91
N LYS A 25 2.28 -10.55 6.21
CA LYS A 25 2.05 -11.92 5.72
C LYS A 25 1.69 -12.93 6.82
N ASP A 26 2.15 -12.71 8.05
CA ASP A 26 1.89 -13.57 9.21
C ASP A 26 0.82 -12.96 10.15
N ALA A 27 0.28 -11.79 9.80
CA ALA A 27 -0.74 -11.11 10.58
C ALA A 27 -2.11 -11.72 10.31
N VAL A 28 -2.85 -11.93 11.40
CA VAL A 28 -4.20 -12.46 11.38
C VAL A 28 -5.13 -11.37 11.93
N ASN A 29 -6.24 -11.13 11.23
CA ASN A 29 -7.25 -10.19 11.68
C ASN A 29 -8.07 -10.75 12.87
N ASP A 30 -8.95 -9.93 13.45
CA ASP A 30 -9.81 -10.35 14.57
C ASP A 30 -10.77 -11.51 14.21
N SER A 31 -11.04 -11.71 12.91
CA SER A 31 -11.87 -12.80 12.37
C SER A 31 -11.09 -14.11 12.14
N GLY A 32 -9.77 -14.13 12.36
CA GLY A 32 -8.93 -15.31 12.13
C GLY A 32 -8.43 -15.48 10.70
N GLU A 33 -8.62 -14.49 9.83
CA GLU A 33 -8.23 -14.52 8.41
C GLU A 33 -6.96 -13.68 8.15
N THR A 34 -6.17 -14.10 7.16
CA THR A 34 -4.98 -13.37 6.71
C THR A 34 -5.34 -12.37 5.62
N GLU A 35 -5.26 -11.08 5.93
CA GLU A 35 -5.60 -9.98 5.00
C GLU A 35 -4.67 -9.93 3.78
N PHE A 36 -3.39 -10.24 3.99
CA PHE A 36 -2.30 -10.16 3.01
C PHE A 36 -1.74 -11.55 2.68
N GLY A 37 -2.60 -12.48 2.25
CA GLY A 37 -2.23 -13.86 1.93
C GLY A 37 -1.33 -14.00 0.69
N SER A 38 -1.38 -13.04 -0.24
CA SER A 38 -0.53 -13.01 -1.43
C SER A 38 0.04 -11.61 -1.70
N TYR A 39 1.10 -11.54 -2.50
CA TYR A 39 1.61 -10.24 -2.95
C TYR A 39 0.58 -9.46 -3.79
N ALA A 40 -0.32 -10.16 -4.50
CA ALA A 40 -1.40 -9.52 -5.26
C ALA A 40 -2.38 -8.77 -4.34
N ASP A 41 -2.64 -9.29 -3.13
CA ASP A 41 -3.48 -8.61 -2.13
C ASP A 41 -2.85 -7.31 -1.64
N ALA A 42 -1.53 -7.32 -1.42
CA ALA A 42 -0.79 -6.13 -1.01
C ALA A 42 -0.67 -5.10 -2.15
N LEU A 43 -0.60 -5.55 -3.41
CA LEU A 43 -0.68 -4.68 -4.58
C LEU A 43 -2.06 -4.02 -4.68
N TRP A 44 -3.14 -4.78 -4.49
CA TRP A 44 -4.50 -4.25 -4.47
C TRP A 44 -4.65 -3.16 -3.42
N TRP A 45 -4.24 -3.45 -2.18
CA TRP A 45 -4.21 -2.47 -1.10
C TRP A 45 -3.40 -1.21 -1.46
N GLY A 46 -2.22 -1.40 -2.07
CA GLY A 46 -1.35 -0.30 -2.50
C GLY A 46 -2.05 0.62 -3.49
N VAL A 47 -2.67 0.06 -4.54
CA VAL A 47 -3.43 0.83 -5.56
C VAL A 47 -4.57 1.61 -4.92
N VAL A 48 -5.39 0.96 -4.09
CA VAL A 48 -6.54 1.59 -3.41
C VAL A 48 -6.09 2.71 -2.47
N THR A 49 -4.93 2.56 -1.84
CA THR A 49 -4.37 3.54 -0.90
C THR A 49 -3.76 4.76 -1.61
N VAL A 50 -2.90 4.56 -2.61
CA VAL A 50 -2.22 5.67 -3.31
C VAL A 50 -3.16 6.49 -4.18
N THR A 51 -4.29 5.90 -4.61
CA THR A 51 -5.38 6.62 -5.29
C THR A 51 -6.38 7.24 -4.32
N THR A 52 -6.15 7.14 -3.00
CA THR A 52 -6.99 7.71 -1.94
C THR A 52 -8.43 7.20 -1.92
N ILE A 53 -8.71 6.03 -2.52
CA ILE A 53 -10.04 5.40 -2.49
C ILE A 53 -10.33 4.85 -1.10
N GLY A 54 -9.40 4.06 -0.54
CA GLY A 54 -9.47 3.59 0.84
C GLY A 54 -10.72 2.77 1.20
N TYR A 55 -11.02 1.70 0.45
CA TYR A 55 -12.19 0.84 0.72
C TYR A 55 -12.22 0.25 2.14
N GLY A 56 -11.04 0.04 2.75
CA GLY A 56 -10.92 -0.54 4.09
C GLY A 56 -11.15 -2.05 4.15
N ASP A 57 -11.22 -2.71 2.99
CA ASP A 57 -11.33 -4.17 2.83
C ASP A 57 -10.02 -4.90 3.17
N LYS A 58 -8.88 -4.23 3.00
CA LYS A 58 -7.57 -4.70 3.46
C LYS A 58 -6.90 -3.59 4.25
N VAL A 59 -6.51 -3.88 5.48
CA VAL A 59 -5.84 -2.90 6.35
C VAL A 59 -4.68 -3.58 7.09
N PRO A 60 -3.45 -3.01 7.08
CA PRO A 60 -2.34 -3.55 7.84
C PRO A 60 -2.68 -3.54 9.34
N GLN A 61 -2.46 -4.68 10.00
CA GLN A 61 -2.79 -4.88 11.40
C GLN A 61 -1.58 -4.65 12.31
N THR A 62 -0.39 -5.06 11.87
CA THR A 62 0.84 -4.93 12.65
C THR A 62 1.28 -3.47 12.77
N TRP A 63 1.93 -3.14 13.89
CA TRP A 63 2.50 -1.80 14.09
C TRP A 63 3.52 -1.43 13.01
N ILE A 64 4.32 -2.41 12.57
CA ILE A 64 5.34 -2.24 11.53
C ILE A 64 4.68 -1.96 10.18
N GLY A 65 3.68 -2.74 9.78
CA GLY A 65 2.93 -2.52 8.54
C GLY A 65 2.23 -1.16 8.54
N LYS A 66 1.62 -0.75 9.66
CA LYS A 66 1.01 0.58 9.82
C LYS A 66 2.02 1.72 9.68
N THR A 67 3.22 1.56 10.25
CA THR A 67 4.29 2.57 10.15
C THR A 67 4.77 2.71 8.69
N ILE A 68 5.03 1.59 8.03
CA ILE A 68 5.45 1.55 6.62
C ILE A 68 4.38 2.18 5.74
N ALA A 69 3.12 1.72 5.87
CA ALA A 69 1.98 2.24 5.14
C ALA A 69 1.83 3.76 5.31
N SER A 70 1.96 4.26 6.55
CA SER A 70 1.83 5.69 6.84
C SER A 70 2.93 6.52 6.16
N CYS A 71 4.19 6.06 6.23
CA CYS A 71 5.29 6.73 5.55
C CYS A 71 5.08 6.76 4.03
N PHE A 72 4.72 5.63 3.42
CA PHE A 72 4.52 5.57 1.97
C PHE A 72 3.30 6.37 1.52
N SER A 73 2.20 6.38 2.26
CA SER A 73 1.01 7.18 1.92
C SER A 73 1.34 8.67 1.84
N VAL A 74 2.08 9.22 2.80
CA VAL A 74 2.44 10.65 2.81
C VAL A 74 3.22 11.06 1.56
N PHE A 75 4.14 10.22 1.08
CA PHE A 75 4.97 10.55 -0.09
C PHE A 75 4.34 10.14 -1.42
N ALA A 76 3.80 8.92 -1.53
CA ALA A 76 3.34 8.35 -2.79
C ALA A 76 2.06 9.01 -3.31
N ILE A 77 1.15 9.42 -2.42
CA ILE A 77 -0.10 10.09 -2.80
C ILE A 77 0.19 11.38 -3.58
N SER A 78 1.21 12.15 -3.18
CA SER A 78 1.60 13.38 -3.89
C SER A 78 1.99 13.12 -5.35
N PHE A 79 2.70 12.02 -5.64
CA PHE A 79 3.09 11.68 -7.01
C PHE A 79 1.92 11.25 -7.90
N PHE A 80 0.90 10.61 -7.32
CA PHE A 80 -0.33 10.24 -8.04
C PHE A 80 -1.31 11.40 -8.20
N ALA A 81 -1.21 12.45 -7.38
CA ALA A 81 -2.02 13.66 -7.48
C ALA A 81 -1.49 14.68 -8.51
N LEU A 82 -0.18 14.70 -8.79
CA LEU A 82 0.47 15.66 -9.71
C LEU A 82 0.00 15.62 -11.18
N PRO A 83 -0.44 14.48 -11.76
CA PRO A 83 -0.96 14.42 -13.12
C PRO A 83 -2.29 15.15 -13.39
N ALA A 84 -3.03 15.53 -12.34
CA ALA A 84 -4.33 16.21 -12.44
C ALA A 84 -4.16 17.71 -12.70
#